data_AF-A0A382SLW5-F1
#
_entry.id   AF-A0A382SLW5-F1
#
_cell.length_a   1.000
_cell.length_b   1.000
_cell.length_c   1.000
_cell.angle_alpha   90.00
_cell.angle_beta   90.00
_cell.angle_gamma   90.00
#
_symmetry.space_group_name_H-M   'P 1'
#
loop_
_entity.id
_entity.type
_entity.pdbx_description
1 polymer ?
#
loop_
_entity_poly.entity_id
_entity_poly.type
_entity_poly.pdbx_seq_one_letter_code
_entity_poly.pdbx_strand_id
1 'polypeptide(L)'
;MVCSNPRKQDLLLVKEIGLSDSVSSLGDCSGMVFDITDFPGLNDAEIEALLVSLFSRMSESSLVFLRGSVDRIEHLFRLVVELKMDGAVVDCSSPNGSRLASTLPRIGLASKAMSLAEHGKFVMMEIDEAPSAKDLLIAVAAGCHAVVAPLRNDDVEGCLDEAGSKLRGWMRELGVDGIERVGRRNLRALDYDTAAVSGLRLIGYDRPLPMWLELR
;
A
#
# COMPACT_ATOMS: atom_id res chain seq x y z
N MET A 1 2.72 10.02 -6.43
CA MET A 1 1.73 10.76 -5.62
C MET A 1 2.32 12.14 -5.35
N VAL A 2 1.55 13.21 -5.49
CA VAL A 2 2.01 14.59 -5.29
C VAL A 2 1.02 15.36 -4.43
N CYS A 3 1.48 16.38 -3.69
CA CYS A 3 0.60 17.21 -2.85
C CYS A 3 0.10 18.48 -3.57
N SER A 4 0.75 18.90 -4.66
CA SER A 4 0.41 20.12 -5.40
C SER A 4 0.90 20.04 -6.84
N ASN A 5 0.33 20.88 -7.71
CA ASN A 5 0.68 21.00 -9.13
C ASN A 5 0.77 19.65 -9.88
N PRO A 6 -0.29 18.81 -9.83
CA PRO A 6 -0.26 17.50 -10.48
C PRO A 6 -0.16 17.64 -12.00
N ARG A 7 0.52 16.69 -12.63
CA ARG A 7 0.41 16.45 -14.06
C ARG A 7 -0.71 15.45 -14.32
N LYS A 8 -1.13 15.32 -15.58
CA LYS A 8 -2.21 14.41 -16.01
C LYS A 8 -2.00 12.94 -15.65
N GLN A 9 -0.76 12.50 -15.40
CA GLN A 9 -0.46 11.14 -14.96
C GLN A 9 -0.33 10.97 -13.44
N ASP A 10 -0.25 12.07 -12.69
CA ASP A 10 -0.01 12.03 -11.25
C ASP A 10 -1.32 11.80 -10.47
N LEU A 11 -1.21 11.10 -9.35
CA LEU A 11 -2.26 11.03 -8.34
C LEU A 11 -2.07 12.16 -7.32
N LEU A 12 -3.10 12.98 -7.11
CA LEU A 12 -3.10 14.08 -6.15
C LEU A 12 -3.47 13.57 -4.75
N LEU A 13 -2.61 13.81 -3.76
CA LEU A 13 -2.88 13.54 -2.36
C LEU A 13 -3.74 14.66 -1.77
N VAL A 14 -4.95 14.34 -1.36
CA VAL A 14 -5.89 15.26 -0.75
C VAL A 14 -5.86 15.09 0.77
N LYS A 15 -5.57 16.19 1.45
CA LYS A 15 -5.41 16.33 2.90
C LYS A 15 -6.33 17.42 3.43
N GLU A 16 -6.52 17.49 4.74
CA GLU A 16 -7.28 18.57 5.39
C GLU A 16 -6.60 19.90 5.11
N ILE A 17 -5.29 19.95 5.36
CA ILE A 17 -4.47 21.10 5.04
C ILE A 17 -4.27 21.17 3.52
N GLY A 18 -4.76 22.26 2.91
CA GLY A 18 -4.67 22.45 1.46
C GLY A 18 -5.82 21.82 0.67
N LEU A 19 -6.93 21.44 1.33
CA LEU A 19 -8.12 20.93 0.64
C LEU A 19 -8.64 21.92 -0.41
N SER A 20 -8.74 23.22 -0.06
CA SER A 20 -9.20 24.28 -0.96
C SER A 20 -8.34 24.35 -2.23
N ASP A 21 -7.03 24.24 -2.08
CA ASP A 21 -6.08 24.34 -3.18
C ASP A 21 -6.16 23.07 -4.04
N SER A 22 -6.31 21.91 -3.40
CA SER A 22 -6.51 20.62 -4.07
C SER A 22 -7.71 20.66 -5.02
N VAL A 23 -8.83 21.27 -4.59
CA VAL A 23 -10.06 21.39 -5.41
C VAL A 23 -9.77 22.02 -6.78
N SER A 24 -8.89 23.01 -6.83
CA SER A 24 -8.52 23.70 -8.08
C SER A 24 -7.70 22.84 -9.04
N SER A 25 -7.00 21.83 -8.52
CA SER A 25 -6.04 21.00 -9.27
C SER A 25 -6.60 19.63 -9.67
N LEU A 26 -7.80 19.25 -9.18
CA LEU A 26 -8.41 17.94 -9.41
C LEU A 26 -8.72 17.64 -10.89
N GLY A 27 -8.95 18.68 -11.69
CA GLY A 27 -9.20 18.52 -13.13
C GLY A 27 -7.96 18.13 -13.94
N ASP A 28 -6.76 18.29 -13.36
CA ASP A 28 -5.48 18.13 -14.05
C ASP A 28 -4.70 16.86 -13.67
N CYS A 29 -5.29 15.97 -12.87
CA CYS A 29 -4.67 14.73 -12.40
C CYS A 29 -5.34 13.45 -12.92
N SER A 30 -4.63 12.32 -12.86
CA SER A 30 -5.19 10.99 -13.26
C SER A 30 -6.11 10.41 -12.19
N GLY A 31 -6.08 10.96 -10.98
CA GLY A 31 -6.77 10.43 -9.84
C GLY A 31 -6.41 11.14 -8.55
N MET A 32 -7.05 10.75 -7.47
CA MET A 32 -6.82 11.28 -6.13
C MET A 32 -6.59 10.18 -5.11
N VAL A 33 -5.81 10.52 -4.09
CA VAL A 33 -5.63 9.72 -2.88
C VAL A 33 -6.17 10.57 -1.74
N PHE A 34 -7.31 10.19 -1.15
CA PHE A 34 -7.93 10.92 -0.05
C PHE A 34 -7.43 10.37 1.29
N ASP A 35 -6.77 11.21 2.09
CA ASP A 35 -6.17 10.80 3.36
C ASP A 35 -7.17 10.88 4.51
N ILE A 36 -7.79 9.74 4.88
CA ILE A 36 -8.76 9.69 5.98
C ILE A 36 -8.11 9.86 7.35
N THR A 37 -6.78 9.80 7.46
CA THR A 37 -6.09 10.04 8.75
C THR A 37 -5.97 11.51 9.08
N ASP A 38 -5.94 12.36 8.05
CA ASP A 38 -5.84 13.82 8.18
C ASP A 38 -7.18 14.48 8.51
N PHE A 39 -8.29 13.73 8.48
CA PHE A 39 -9.63 14.19 8.88
C PHE A 39 -10.17 13.40 10.08
N PRO A 40 -9.56 13.54 11.28
CA PRO A 40 -9.98 12.78 12.45
C PRO A 40 -11.40 13.17 12.88
N GLY A 41 -12.29 12.17 12.97
CA GLY A 41 -13.65 12.34 13.49
C GLY A 41 -14.75 12.42 12.44
N LEU A 42 -14.41 12.45 11.15
CA LEU A 42 -15.42 12.27 10.10
C LEU A 42 -16.03 10.87 10.18
N ASN A 43 -17.35 10.81 10.08
CA ASN A 43 -18.07 9.55 9.91
C ASN A 43 -18.13 9.13 8.43
N ASP A 44 -18.58 7.90 8.18
CA ASP A 44 -18.63 7.31 6.84
C ASP A 44 -19.42 8.17 5.83
N ALA A 45 -20.53 8.78 6.24
CA ALA A 45 -21.36 9.61 5.37
C ALA A 45 -20.70 10.96 5.05
N GLU A 46 -19.97 11.54 5.99
CA GLU A 46 -19.18 12.76 5.76
C GLU A 46 -18.01 12.50 4.82
N ILE A 47 -17.32 11.36 4.98
CA ILE A 47 -16.27 10.92 4.06
C ILE A 47 -16.85 10.71 2.65
N GLU A 48 -17.98 10.01 2.53
CA GLU A 48 -18.66 9.80 1.25
C GLU A 48 -19.05 11.14 0.59
N ALA A 49 -19.66 12.05 1.34
CA ALA A 49 -20.07 13.36 0.82
C ALA A 49 -18.88 14.18 0.29
N LEU A 50 -17.75 14.15 1.00
CA LEU A 50 -16.51 14.80 0.54
C LEU A 50 -15.99 14.14 -0.73
N LEU A 51 -15.91 12.81 -0.77
CA LEU A 51 -15.44 12.08 -1.95
C LEU A 51 -16.31 12.35 -3.18
N VAL A 52 -17.64 12.34 -3.03
CA VAL A 52 -18.57 12.68 -4.12
C VAL A 52 -18.35 14.11 -4.60
N SER A 53 -18.20 15.06 -3.69
CA SER A 53 -17.91 16.45 -4.04
C SER A 53 -16.60 16.58 -4.81
N LEU A 54 -15.52 15.96 -4.32
CA LEU A 54 -14.20 16.03 -4.98
C LEU A 54 -14.24 15.34 -6.35
N PHE A 55 -14.78 14.12 -6.42
CA PHE A 55 -14.85 13.34 -7.66
C PHE A 55 -15.69 14.03 -8.74
N SER A 56 -16.73 14.79 -8.39
CA SER A 56 -17.53 15.56 -9.35
C SER A 56 -16.74 16.59 -10.18
N ARG A 57 -15.50 16.89 -9.78
CA ARG A 57 -14.58 17.82 -10.45
C ARG A 57 -13.50 17.11 -11.27
N MET A 58 -13.53 15.79 -11.28
CA MET A 58 -12.57 14.93 -11.97
C MET A 58 -13.20 14.30 -13.21
N SER A 59 -12.39 13.63 -14.02
CA SER A 59 -12.90 12.81 -15.12
C SER A 59 -13.59 11.54 -14.58
N GLU A 60 -14.58 11.01 -15.29
CA GLU A 60 -15.22 9.74 -14.90
C GLU A 60 -14.24 8.54 -14.86
N SER A 61 -13.12 8.64 -15.58
CA SER A 61 -12.04 7.64 -15.59
C SER A 61 -10.99 7.83 -14.48
N SER A 62 -11.15 8.83 -13.62
CA SER A 62 -10.16 9.15 -12.59
C SER A 62 -10.14 8.09 -11.50
N LEU A 63 -8.93 7.67 -11.10
CA LEU A 63 -8.75 6.70 -10.02
C LEU A 63 -8.93 7.37 -8.65
N VAL A 64 -9.62 6.72 -7.73
CA VAL A 64 -9.83 7.20 -6.36
C VAL A 64 -9.38 6.16 -5.35
N PHE A 65 -8.39 6.53 -4.55
CA PHE A 65 -7.87 5.71 -3.46
C PHE A 65 -8.13 6.36 -2.11
N LEU A 66 -8.25 5.53 -1.06
CA LEU A 66 -8.21 6.02 0.32
C LEU A 66 -6.83 5.74 0.93
N ARG A 67 -6.23 6.74 1.58
CA ARG A 67 -5.01 6.58 2.36
C ARG A 67 -5.35 6.47 3.83
N GLY A 68 -4.80 5.46 4.50
CA GLY A 68 -5.02 5.20 5.92
C GLY A 68 -3.82 4.59 6.62
N SER A 69 -3.73 4.76 7.95
CA SER A 69 -2.71 4.10 8.76
C SER A 69 -2.94 2.59 8.86
N VAL A 70 -1.85 1.82 8.86
CA VAL A 70 -1.86 0.37 9.15
C VAL A 70 -2.56 0.03 10.47
N ASP A 71 -2.60 0.97 11.42
CA ASP A 71 -3.25 0.77 12.71
C ASP A 71 -4.76 0.59 12.64
N ARG A 72 -5.40 1.19 11.62
CA ARG A 72 -6.85 1.13 11.37
C ARG A 72 -7.15 0.48 10.02
N ILE A 73 -6.36 -0.52 9.64
CA ILE A 73 -6.42 -1.13 8.31
C ILE A 73 -7.77 -1.79 7.97
N GLU A 74 -8.42 -2.44 8.93
CA GLU A 74 -9.73 -3.06 8.69
C GLU A 74 -10.78 -2.00 8.38
N HIS A 75 -10.74 -0.87 9.09
CA HIS A 75 -11.61 0.29 8.83
C HIS A 75 -11.36 0.88 7.44
N LEU A 76 -10.09 1.05 7.05
CA LEU A 76 -9.70 1.54 5.73
C LEU A 76 -10.24 0.61 4.62
N PHE A 77 -10.02 -0.69 4.74
CA PHE A 77 -10.42 -1.66 3.72
C PHE A 77 -11.94 -1.80 3.62
N ARG A 78 -12.65 -1.73 4.74
CA ARG A 78 -14.11 -1.68 4.75
C ARG A 78 -14.62 -0.48 3.94
N LEU A 79 -14.11 0.73 4.21
CA LEU A 79 -14.50 1.94 3.47
C LEU A 79 -14.20 1.83 1.98
N VAL A 80 -13.04 1.27 1.60
CA VAL A 80 -12.69 1.06 0.19
C VAL A 80 -13.72 0.17 -0.53
N VAL A 81 -14.19 -0.89 0.12
CA VAL A 81 -15.20 -1.79 -0.44
C VAL A 81 -16.58 -1.12 -0.48
N GLU A 82 -17.04 -0.57 0.65
CA GLU A 82 -18.38 0.00 0.80
C GLU A 82 -18.60 1.23 -0.10
N LEU A 83 -17.60 2.12 -0.16
CA LEU A 83 -17.64 3.33 -1.00
C LEU A 83 -17.21 3.04 -2.45
N LYS A 84 -16.89 1.78 -2.80
CA LYS A 84 -16.50 1.32 -4.14
C LYS A 84 -15.27 2.04 -4.72
N MET A 85 -14.34 2.48 -3.86
CA MET A 85 -13.07 3.10 -4.27
C MET A 85 -12.17 2.12 -5.03
N ASP A 86 -11.18 2.58 -5.79
CA ASP A 86 -10.28 1.71 -6.58
C ASP A 86 -9.29 0.93 -5.72
N GLY A 87 -9.01 1.41 -4.51
CA GLY A 87 -8.11 0.73 -3.60
C GLY A 87 -7.71 1.54 -2.37
N ALA A 88 -6.69 1.02 -1.68
CA ALA A 88 -6.13 1.61 -0.47
C ALA A 88 -4.63 1.92 -0.63
N VAL A 89 -4.19 3.04 -0.06
CA VAL A 89 -2.79 3.32 0.25
C VAL A 89 -2.61 3.16 1.75
N VAL A 90 -1.79 2.20 2.17
CA VAL A 90 -1.56 1.90 3.58
C VAL A 90 -0.27 2.58 4.02
N ASP A 91 -0.41 3.61 4.84
CA ASP A 91 0.70 4.24 5.53
C ASP A 91 1.30 3.26 6.54
N CYS A 92 2.51 2.79 6.23
CA CYS A 92 3.28 1.89 7.09
C CYS A 92 4.33 2.65 7.92
N SER A 93 4.40 3.98 7.80
CA SER A 93 5.13 4.78 8.76
C SER A 93 4.45 4.64 10.12
N SER A 94 5.23 4.28 11.13
CA SER A 94 4.75 4.09 12.49
C SER A 94 5.41 5.14 13.37
N PRO A 95 4.68 6.14 13.87
CA PRO A 95 5.20 7.09 14.87
C PRO A 95 5.81 6.39 16.09
N ASN A 96 5.31 5.18 16.39
CA ASN A 96 5.71 4.36 17.53
C ASN A 96 6.93 3.45 17.26
N GLY A 97 7.61 3.59 16.10
CA GLY A 97 8.82 2.83 15.78
C GLY A 97 8.60 1.33 15.53
N SER A 98 7.39 0.91 15.15
CA SER A 98 7.15 -0.50 14.78
C SER A 98 7.91 -0.85 13.51
N ARG A 99 8.50 -2.06 13.47
CA ARG A 99 9.27 -2.52 12.30
C ARG A 99 8.32 -2.74 11.12
N LEU A 100 8.67 -2.26 9.92
CA LEU A 100 7.88 -2.49 8.69
C LEU A 100 7.49 -3.96 8.47
N ALA A 101 8.34 -4.92 8.86
CA ALA A 101 8.02 -6.34 8.74
C ALA A 101 6.76 -6.77 9.53
N SER A 102 6.38 -6.06 10.60
CA SER A 102 5.17 -6.34 11.39
C SER A 102 3.88 -5.85 10.71
N THR A 103 3.96 -4.97 9.70
CA THR A 103 2.78 -4.50 8.95
C THR A 103 2.30 -5.54 7.94
N LEU A 104 3.22 -6.34 7.39
CA LEU A 104 2.93 -7.37 6.39
C LEU A 104 1.79 -8.34 6.79
N PRO A 105 1.80 -8.98 7.99
CA PRO A 105 0.69 -9.84 8.39
C PRO A 105 -0.63 -9.07 8.53
N ARG A 106 -0.61 -7.82 9.01
CA ARG A 106 -1.83 -7.01 9.18
C ARG A 106 -2.47 -6.71 7.82
N ILE A 107 -1.67 -6.27 6.86
CA ILE A 107 -2.12 -6.00 5.48
C ILE A 107 -2.64 -7.26 4.82
N GLY A 108 -1.87 -8.34 4.83
CA GLY A 108 -2.26 -9.59 4.17
C GLY A 108 -3.51 -10.23 4.77
N LEU A 109 -3.66 -10.21 6.09
CA LEU A 109 -4.84 -10.77 6.77
C LEU A 109 -6.10 -9.92 6.51
N ALA A 110 -6.01 -8.61 6.68
CA ALA A 110 -7.15 -7.71 6.46
C ALA A 110 -7.59 -7.72 4.98
N SER A 111 -6.63 -7.70 4.04
CA SER A 111 -6.90 -7.75 2.60
C SER A 111 -7.63 -9.04 2.21
N LYS A 112 -7.20 -10.17 2.79
CA LYS A 112 -7.86 -11.46 2.59
C LYS A 112 -9.24 -11.52 3.24
N ALA A 113 -9.39 -11.02 4.48
CA ALA A 113 -10.67 -11.03 5.19
C ALA A 113 -11.74 -10.20 4.46
N MET A 114 -11.34 -9.08 3.85
CA MET A 114 -12.21 -8.20 3.07
C MET A 114 -12.30 -8.59 1.59
N SER A 115 -11.64 -9.69 1.18
CA SER A 115 -11.62 -10.19 -0.20
C SER A 115 -11.29 -9.10 -1.23
N LEU A 116 -10.31 -8.23 -0.93
CA LEU A 116 -10.02 -7.05 -1.76
C LEU A 116 -9.64 -7.42 -3.19
N ALA A 117 -8.84 -8.46 -3.38
CA ALA A 117 -8.45 -8.93 -4.71
C ALA A 117 -9.65 -9.43 -5.53
N GLU A 118 -10.64 -10.07 -4.90
CA GLU A 118 -11.87 -10.54 -5.57
C GLU A 118 -12.76 -9.38 -6.01
N HIS A 119 -12.74 -8.28 -5.25
CA HIS A 119 -13.39 -7.02 -5.61
C HIS A 119 -12.57 -6.14 -6.57
N GLY A 120 -11.41 -6.64 -7.05
CA GLY A 120 -10.52 -5.91 -7.95
C GLY A 120 -9.88 -4.66 -7.32
N LYS A 121 -9.75 -4.63 -5.98
CA LYS A 121 -9.23 -3.46 -5.25
C LYS A 121 -7.71 -3.52 -5.12
N PHE A 122 -7.05 -2.42 -5.45
CA PHE A 122 -5.62 -2.28 -5.27
C PHE A 122 -5.26 -2.04 -3.81
N VAL A 123 -4.14 -2.61 -3.38
CA VAL A 123 -3.56 -2.36 -2.07
C VAL A 123 -2.13 -1.91 -2.28
N MET A 124 -1.83 -0.67 -1.90
CA MET A 124 -0.51 -0.08 -2.02
C MET A 124 0.10 0.09 -0.64
N MET A 125 1.38 -0.21 -0.51
CA MET A 125 2.14 0.01 0.72
C MET A 125 2.91 1.32 0.59
N GLU A 126 2.69 2.27 1.50
CA GLU A 126 3.48 3.49 1.56
C GLU A 126 4.61 3.35 2.59
N ILE A 127 5.82 3.74 2.18
CA ILE A 127 7.03 3.72 3.01
C ILE A 127 7.83 5.02 2.84
N ASP A 128 8.60 5.37 3.87
CA ASP A 128 9.33 6.65 3.92
C ASP A 128 10.71 6.60 3.24
N GLU A 129 11.16 5.41 2.84
CA GLU A 129 12.47 5.18 2.24
C GLU A 129 12.35 4.57 0.85
N ALA A 130 13.30 4.88 -0.03
CA ALA A 130 13.33 4.32 -1.38
C ALA A 130 13.52 2.78 -1.31
N PRO A 131 12.59 1.97 -1.85
CA PRO A 131 12.64 0.53 -1.71
C PRO A 131 13.76 -0.07 -2.57
N SER A 132 14.38 -1.13 -2.07
CA SER A 132 15.15 -2.04 -2.90
C SER A 132 14.24 -2.97 -3.71
N ALA A 133 14.79 -3.60 -4.75
CA ALA A 133 14.07 -4.65 -5.49
C ALA A 133 13.59 -5.81 -4.59
N LYS A 134 14.31 -6.09 -3.49
CA LYS A 134 13.91 -7.10 -2.51
C LYS A 134 12.67 -6.65 -1.72
N ASP A 135 12.61 -5.37 -1.34
CA ASP A 135 11.46 -4.81 -0.62
C ASP A 135 10.21 -4.84 -1.49
N LEU A 136 10.34 -4.55 -2.79
CA LEU A 136 9.25 -4.70 -3.76
C LEU A 136 8.71 -6.15 -3.82
N LEU A 137 9.59 -7.15 -3.86
CA LEU A 137 9.18 -8.57 -3.82
C LEU A 137 8.52 -8.95 -2.49
N ILE A 138 9.00 -8.39 -1.37
CA ILE A 138 8.41 -8.61 -0.05
C ILE A 138 6.99 -8.02 -0.01
N ALA A 139 6.79 -6.80 -0.52
CA ALA A 139 5.49 -6.17 -0.59
C ALA A 139 4.50 -6.99 -1.43
N VAL A 140 4.91 -7.45 -2.62
CA VAL A 140 4.09 -8.35 -3.45
C VAL A 140 3.77 -9.65 -2.72
N ALA A 141 4.77 -10.29 -2.11
CA ALA A 141 4.59 -11.52 -1.38
C ALA A 141 3.65 -11.38 -0.16
N ALA A 142 3.53 -10.16 0.38
CA ALA A 142 2.63 -9.79 1.45
C ALA A 142 1.20 -9.46 0.98
N GLY A 143 0.94 -9.47 -0.34
CA GLY A 143 -0.36 -9.20 -0.94
C GLY A 143 -0.58 -7.74 -1.35
N CYS A 144 0.49 -6.94 -1.44
CA CYS A 144 0.42 -5.58 -1.99
C CYS A 144 0.58 -5.63 -3.52
N HIS A 145 -0.05 -4.68 -4.20
CA HIS A 145 0.00 -4.53 -5.66
C HIS A 145 1.04 -3.51 -6.10
N ALA A 146 1.33 -2.52 -5.24
CA ALA A 146 2.31 -1.48 -5.50
C ALA A 146 2.94 -0.97 -4.19
N VAL A 147 4.05 -0.26 -4.34
CA VAL A 147 4.72 0.48 -3.27
C VAL A 147 4.72 1.96 -3.63
N VAL A 148 4.35 2.81 -2.67
CA VAL A 148 4.44 4.27 -2.73
C VAL A 148 5.63 4.68 -1.88
N ALA A 149 6.61 5.32 -2.49
CA ALA A 149 7.86 5.64 -1.81
C ALA A 149 8.55 6.85 -2.47
N PRO A 150 9.46 7.53 -1.76
CA PRO A 150 10.31 8.53 -2.37
C PRO A 150 11.25 7.92 -3.40
N LEU A 151 11.69 8.75 -4.36
CA LEU A 151 12.72 8.39 -5.31
C LEU A 151 14.10 8.38 -4.62
N ARG A 152 14.98 7.50 -5.08
CA ARG A 152 16.36 7.44 -4.58
C ARG A 152 17.22 8.60 -5.11
N ASN A 153 16.94 9.02 -6.33
CA ASN A 153 17.57 10.14 -7.03
C ASN A 153 16.58 10.69 -8.08
N ASP A 154 16.94 11.79 -8.74
CA ASP A 154 16.08 12.44 -9.73
C ASP A 154 16.00 11.68 -11.08
N ASP A 155 16.84 10.67 -11.29
CA ASP A 155 16.82 9.79 -12.47
C ASP A 155 15.79 8.66 -12.29
N VAL A 156 14.53 9.00 -12.56
CA VAL A 156 13.40 8.07 -12.46
C VAL A 156 13.58 6.86 -13.38
N GLU A 157 14.00 7.08 -14.63
CA GLU A 157 14.12 6.02 -15.63
C GLU A 157 15.23 5.03 -15.25
N GLY A 158 16.40 5.54 -14.86
CA GLY A 158 17.49 4.70 -14.36
C GLY A 158 17.13 3.93 -13.09
N CYS A 159 16.39 4.55 -12.15
CA CYS A 159 15.87 3.87 -10.97
C CYS A 159 14.95 2.69 -11.32
N LEU A 160 14.02 2.89 -12.28
CA LEU A 160 13.09 1.85 -12.71
C LEU A 160 13.80 0.71 -13.46
N ASP A 161 14.79 1.03 -14.30
CA ASP A 161 15.59 0.03 -15.01
C ASP A 161 16.43 -0.82 -14.05
N GLU A 162 17.07 -0.19 -13.06
CA GLU A 162 17.82 -0.88 -12.01
C GLU A 162 16.90 -1.81 -11.20
N ALA A 163 15.75 -1.30 -10.76
CA ALA A 163 14.75 -2.07 -10.03
C ALA A 163 14.28 -3.27 -10.85
N GLY A 164 13.91 -3.06 -12.13
CA GLY A 164 13.46 -4.11 -13.04
C GLY A 164 14.53 -5.18 -13.27
N SER A 165 15.78 -4.79 -13.46
CA SER A 165 16.91 -5.72 -13.64
C SER A 165 17.14 -6.58 -12.41
N LYS A 166 17.16 -5.97 -11.21
CA LYS A 166 17.33 -6.67 -9.93
C LYS A 166 16.14 -7.58 -9.61
N LEU A 167 14.91 -7.14 -9.87
CA LEU A 167 13.70 -7.96 -9.71
C LEU A 167 13.78 -9.23 -10.55
N ARG A 168 14.15 -9.11 -11.84
CA ARG A 168 14.34 -10.28 -12.71
C ARG A 168 15.44 -11.21 -12.20
N GLY A 169 16.52 -10.65 -11.64
CA GLY A 169 17.58 -11.44 -10.98
C GLY A 169 17.03 -12.29 -9.83
N TRP A 170 16.37 -11.65 -8.86
CA TRP A 170 15.75 -12.32 -7.72
C TRP A 170 14.70 -13.36 -8.13
N MET A 171 13.87 -13.05 -9.12
CA MET A 171 12.85 -13.99 -9.62
C MET A 171 13.49 -15.26 -10.20
N ARG A 172 14.58 -15.14 -10.95
CA ARG A 172 15.35 -16.30 -11.44
C ARG A 172 15.92 -17.13 -10.30
N GLU A 173 16.48 -16.50 -9.28
CA GLU A 173 17.00 -17.20 -8.09
C GLU A 173 15.89 -17.93 -7.31
N LEU A 174 14.69 -17.33 -7.24
CA LEU A 174 13.52 -17.94 -6.63
C LEU A 174 12.86 -19.03 -7.50
N GLY A 175 13.28 -19.19 -8.75
CA GLY A 175 12.67 -20.12 -9.70
C GLY A 175 11.24 -19.74 -10.09
N VAL A 176 10.91 -18.43 -10.09
CA VAL A 176 9.61 -17.90 -10.51
C VAL A 176 9.75 -17.14 -11.83
N ASP A 177 8.83 -17.37 -12.75
CA ASP A 177 8.79 -16.77 -14.08
C ASP A 177 7.87 -15.53 -14.17
N GLY A 178 7.11 -15.25 -13.10
CA GLY A 178 6.20 -14.10 -13.02
C GLY A 178 6.04 -13.59 -11.59
N ILE A 179 5.87 -12.27 -11.45
CA ILE A 179 5.79 -11.59 -10.15
C ILE A 179 4.52 -11.98 -9.39
N GLU A 180 3.45 -12.29 -10.12
CA GLU A 180 2.18 -12.81 -9.60
C GLU A 180 2.31 -14.19 -8.94
N ARG A 181 3.40 -14.93 -9.21
CA ARG A 181 3.70 -16.21 -8.55
C ARG A 181 4.45 -16.05 -7.23
N VAL A 182 4.90 -14.84 -6.92
CA VAL A 182 5.55 -14.50 -5.66
C VAL A 182 4.48 -14.34 -4.59
N GLY A 183 4.61 -15.08 -3.49
CA GLY A 183 3.65 -15.05 -2.40
C GLY A 183 4.30 -15.32 -1.05
N ARG A 184 3.48 -15.34 0.01
CA ARG A 184 3.95 -15.60 1.38
C ARG A 184 4.78 -16.88 1.53
N ARG A 185 4.60 -17.87 0.63
CA ARG A 185 5.42 -19.09 0.61
C ARG A 185 6.91 -18.84 0.35
N ASN A 186 7.23 -17.79 -0.40
CA ASN A 186 8.59 -17.40 -0.79
C ASN A 186 9.30 -16.64 0.33
N LEU A 187 8.56 -16.08 1.29
CA LEU A 187 9.14 -15.29 2.39
C LEU A 187 9.67 -16.18 3.52
N ARG A 188 10.83 -15.78 4.05
CA ARG A 188 11.42 -16.28 5.29
C ARG A 188 12.00 -15.11 6.08
N ALA A 189 11.85 -15.15 7.39
CA ALA A 189 12.58 -14.28 8.29
C ALA A 189 14.02 -14.81 8.44
N LEU A 190 14.99 -13.90 8.49
CA LEU A 190 16.41 -14.24 8.66
C LEU A 190 16.80 -14.31 10.14
N ASP A 191 16.02 -13.68 11.01
CA ASP A 191 16.23 -13.58 12.44
C ASP A 191 14.93 -13.85 13.20
N TYR A 192 15.09 -14.22 14.47
CA TYR A 192 13.98 -14.60 15.36
C TYR A 192 13.02 -13.43 15.61
N ASP A 193 13.52 -12.21 15.80
CA ASP A 193 12.69 -11.04 16.07
C ASP A 193 11.73 -10.76 14.92
N THR A 194 12.25 -10.77 13.69
CA THR A 194 11.45 -10.59 12.48
C THR A 194 10.42 -11.71 12.36
N ALA A 195 10.79 -12.96 12.61
CA ALA A 195 9.85 -14.09 12.60
C ALA A 195 8.73 -13.91 13.65
N ALA A 196 9.08 -13.44 14.84
CA ALA A 196 8.17 -13.23 15.96
C ALA A 196 7.15 -12.13 15.67
N VAL A 197 7.51 -11.04 14.99
CA VAL A 197 6.59 -9.91 14.72
C VAL A 197 5.82 -10.01 13.40
N SER A 198 6.31 -10.77 12.42
CA SER A 198 5.70 -10.84 11.08
C SER A 198 4.86 -12.11 10.83
N GLY A 199 5.01 -13.12 11.69
CA GLY A 199 4.44 -14.46 11.48
C GLY A 199 5.00 -15.17 10.25
N LEU A 200 6.16 -14.74 9.75
CA LEU A 200 6.90 -15.44 8.71
C LEU A 200 7.64 -16.62 9.33
N ARG A 201 7.95 -17.62 8.49
CA ARG A 201 8.77 -18.76 8.88
C ARG A 201 10.22 -18.30 9.04
N LEU A 202 10.86 -18.66 10.14
CA LEU A 202 12.30 -18.47 10.31
C LEU A 202 13.06 -19.35 9.31
N ILE A 203 14.21 -18.89 8.81
CA ILE A 203 15.07 -19.71 7.97
C ILE A 203 15.45 -21.02 8.70
N GLY A 204 15.38 -22.15 7.97
CA GLY A 204 15.55 -23.49 8.56
C GLY A 204 14.31 -24.07 9.24
N TYR A 205 13.21 -23.29 9.36
CA TYR A 205 11.94 -23.77 9.91
C TYR A 205 10.89 -23.94 8.80
N ASP A 206 10.14 -25.03 8.87
CA ASP A 206 9.04 -25.33 7.93
C ASP A 206 7.72 -24.65 8.28
N ARG A 207 7.56 -24.24 9.55
CA ARG A 207 6.36 -23.62 10.10
C ARG A 207 6.69 -22.30 10.84
N PRO A 208 5.75 -21.36 10.96
CA PRO A 208 5.92 -20.17 11.81
C PRO A 208 6.21 -20.56 13.25
N LEU A 209 6.73 -19.61 14.03
CA LEU A 209 7.00 -19.82 15.46
C LEU A 209 5.70 -20.21 16.21
N PRO A 210 5.78 -21.06 17.26
CA PRO A 210 4.60 -21.58 17.96
C PRO A 210 3.57 -20.53 18.41
N MET A 211 4.04 -19.35 18.85
CA MET A 211 3.16 -18.23 19.24
C MET A 211 2.15 -17.81 18.16
N TRP A 212 2.46 -18.03 16.88
CA TRP A 212 1.55 -17.73 15.76
C TRP A 212 0.57 -18.86 15.44
N LEU A 213 0.79 -20.06 15.98
CA LEU A 213 -0.08 -21.22 15.79
C LEU A 213 -1.17 -21.29 16.88
N GLU A 214 -0.88 -20.76 18.06
CA GLU A 214 -1.79 -20.72 19.22
C GLU A 214 -2.82 -19.59 19.16
N LEU A 215 -2.63 -18.61 18.26
CA LEU A 215 -3.55 -17.48 18.03
C LEU A 215 -4.71 -17.80 17.06
N ARG A 216 -4.95 -19.08 16.74
CA ARG A 216 -6.00 -19.53 15.82
C ARG A 216 -7.13 -20.25 16.54
#